data_AF-A0A554LRW7-F1
#
_entry.id   AF-A0A554LRW7-F1
#
_cell.length_a   1.000
_cell.length_b   1.000
_cell.length_c   1.000
_cell.angle_alpha   90.00
_cell.angle_beta   90.00
_cell.angle_gamma   90.00
#
_symmetry.space_group_name_H-M   'P 1'
#
loop_
_entity.id
_entity.type
_entity.pdbx_description
1 polymer ?
#
loop_
_entity_poly.entity_id
_entity_poly.type
_entity_poly.pdbx_seq_one_letter_code
_entity_poly.pdbx_strand_id
1 'polypeptide(L)'
;MTIIQPNKNKYSISASLIFVILALILMAIFSIYLYNQNVDMRHSISIGMEQLQSLQEVNAEYKDKIYQILDFKNAETMAKELNLVQEKNPAYLESNSKVLAEKGSL
;
A
#
# COMPACT_ATOMS: atom_id res chain seq x y z
N MET A 1 -52.02 -41.79 58.14
CA MET A 1 -51.63 -40.38 57.93
C MET A 1 -50.64 -40.35 56.79
N THR A 2 -51.00 -39.74 55.66
CA THR A 2 -50.13 -39.68 54.47
C THR A 2 -49.45 -38.33 54.46
N ILE A 3 -48.14 -38.31 54.67
CA ILE A 3 -47.34 -37.08 54.65
C ILE A 3 -47.13 -36.70 53.19
N ILE A 4 -47.85 -35.67 52.75
CA ILE A 4 -47.67 -35.07 51.43
C ILE A 4 -46.44 -34.16 51.53
N GLN A 5 -45.33 -34.58 50.91
CA GLN A 5 -44.11 -33.79 50.86
C GLN A 5 -44.21 -32.78 49.69
N PRO A 6 -44.08 -31.47 49.93
CA PRO A 6 -44.20 -30.50 48.86
C PRO A 6 -42.94 -30.54 47.98
N ASN A 7 -43.13 -30.74 46.69
CA ASN A 7 -42.08 -30.60 45.68
C ASN A 7 -41.60 -29.13 45.66
N LYS A 8 -40.43 -28.88 46.26
CA LYS A 8 -39.83 -27.53 46.40
C LYS A 8 -39.15 -27.05 45.11
N ASN A 9 -39.10 -27.85 44.05
CA ASN A 9 -38.42 -27.49 42.82
C ASN A 9 -39.42 -27.04 41.76
N LYS A 10 -39.97 -25.82 41.89
CA LYS A 10 -40.86 -25.28 40.86
C LYS A 10 -40.13 -24.52 39.75
N TYR A 11 -38.96 -23.90 39.99
CA TYR A 11 -38.18 -23.19 38.95
C TYR A 11 -36.68 -23.04 39.28
N SER A 12 -35.97 -24.13 39.59
CA SER A 12 -34.51 -24.01 39.76
C SER A 12 -33.81 -24.12 38.42
N ILE A 13 -33.74 -23.01 37.67
CA ILE A 13 -32.84 -22.91 36.52
C ILE A 13 -31.43 -23.21 37.01
N SER A 14 -30.78 -24.23 36.44
CA SER A 14 -29.42 -24.56 36.82
C SER A 14 -28.48 -23.42 36.45
N ALA A 15 -27.52 -23.10 37.32
CA ALA A 15 -26.54 -22.04 37.06
C ALA A 15 -25.80 -22.25 35.71
N SER A 16 -25.63 -23.51 35.28
CA SER A 16 -25.09 -23.86 33.96
C SER A 16 -25.93 -23.33 32.80
N LEU A 17 -27.26 -23.34 32.92
CA LEU A 17 -28.17 -22.90 31.86
C LEU A 17 -28.14 -21.37 31.74
N ILE A 18 -28.04 -20.66 32.85
CA ILE A 18 -27.83 -19.20 32.87
C ILE A 18 -26.50 -18.84 32.19
N PHE A 19 -25.43 -19.58 32.49
CA PHE A 19 -24.12 -19.35 31.88
C PHE A 19 -24.16 -19.54 30.36
N VAL A 20 -24.83 -20.59 29.87
CA VAL A 20 -24.99 -20.83 28.43
C VAL A 20 -25.77 -19.71 27.76
N ILE A 21 -26.86 -19.24 28.36
CA ILE A 21 -27.63 -18.11 27.82
C ILE A 21 -26.75 -16.85 27.75
N LEU A 22 -25.99 -16.56 28.80
CA LEU A 22 -25.10 -15.40 28.83
C LEU A 22 -24.01 -15.50 27.74
N ALA A 23 -23.41 -16.68 27.59
CA ALA A 23 -22.40 -16.92 26.56
C ALA A 23 -22.97 -16.74 25.15
N LEU A 24 -24.19 -17.21 24.89
CA LEU A 24 -24.86 -17.01 23.60
C LEU A 24 -25.12 -15.53 23.30
N ILE A 25 -25.56 -14.76 24.30
CA ILE A 25 -25.77 -13.32 24.15
C ILE A 25 -24.45 -12.61 23.83
N LEU A 26 -23.38 -12.92 24.57
CA LEU A 26 -22.06 -12.34 24.31
C LEU A 26 -21.54 -12.71 22.92
N MET A 27 -21.76 -13.95 22.48
CA MET A 27 -21.36 -14.42 21.16
C MET A 27 -22.12 -13.68 20.04
N ALA A 28 -23.42 -13.43 20.23
CA ALA A 28 -24.22 -12.66 19.29
C ALA A 28 -23.73 -11.21 19.18
N ILE A 29 -23.49 -10.55 20.31
CA ILE A 29 -22.95 -9.18 20.34
C ILE A 29 -21.57 -9.13 19.66
N PHE A 30 -20.70 -10.08 19.99
CA PHE A 30 -19.36 -10.17 19.42
C PHE A 30 -19.40 -10.42 17.90
N SER A 31 -20.33 -11.24 17.43
CA SER A 31 -20.51 -11.50 16.00
C SER A 31 -20.95 -10.25 15.23
N ILE A 32 -21.88 -9.48 15.78
CA ILE A 32 -22.32 -8.20 15.21
C ILE A 32 -21.14 -7.22 15.14
N TYR A 33 -20.37 -7.11 16.24
CA TYR A 33 -19.18 -6.27 16.29
C TYR A 33 -18.15 -6.66 15.21
N LEU A 34 -17.82 -7.95 15.10
CA LEU A 34 -16.89 -8.44 14.08
C LEU A 34 -17.39 -8.20 12.66
N TYR A 35 -18.68 -8.36 12.41
CA TYR A 35 -19.27 -8.10 11.11
C TYR A 35 -19.08 -6.64 10.71
N ASN A 36 -19.45 -5.70 11.58
CA ASN A 36 -19.30 -4.27 11.33
C ASN A 36 -17.83 -3.91 11.08
N GLN A 37 -16.92 -4.42 11.92
CA GLN A 37 -15.49 -4.19 11.74
C GLN A 37 -14.96 -4.75 10.42
N ASN A 38 -15.46 -5.90 9.96
CA ASN A 38 -15.07 -6.48 8.67
C ASN A 38 -15.55 -5.61 7.50
N VAL A 39 -16.79 -5.11 7.57
CA VAL A 39 -17.35 -4.22 6.54
C VAL A 39 -16.55 -2.92 6.45
N ASP A 40 -16.27 -2.28 7.58
CA ASP A 40 -15.48 -1.04 7.65
C ASP A 40 -14.05 -1.25 7.11
N MET A 41 -13.44 -2.39 7.46
CA MET A 41 -12.12 -2.76 6.97
C MET A 41 -12.12 -2.99 5.46
N ARG A 42 -13.14 -3.67 4.91
CA ARG A 42 -13.29 -3.87 3.46
C ARG A 42 -13.45 -2.53 2.73
N HIS A 43 -14.26 -1.63 3.27
CA HIS A 43 -14.45 -0.31 2.68
C HIS A 43 -13.14 0.49 2.69
N SER A 44 -12.41 0.49 3.81
CA SER A 44 -11.12 1.15 3.94
C SER A 44 -10.07 0.61 2.97
N ILE A 45 -10.03 -0.71 2.78
CA ILE A 45 -9.16 -1.36 1.79
C ILE A 45 -9.53 -0.91 0.38
N SER A 46 -10.82 -0.88 0.04
CA SER A 46 -11.29 -0.46 -1.28
C SER A 46 -10.88 0.98 -1.59
N ILE A 47 -11.08 1.91 -0.65
CA ILE A 47 -10.65 3.30 -0.80
C ILE A 47 -9.13 3.38 -0.97
N GLY A 48 -8.37 2.63 -0.17
CA GLY A 48 -6.91 2.60 -0.28
C GLY A 48 -6.43 2.09 -1.64
N MET A 49 -7.11 1.07 -2.21
CA MET A 49 -6.81 0.56 -3.55
C MET A 49 -7.11 1.58 -4.64
N GLU A 50 -8.22 2.29 -4.55
CA GLU A 50 -8.59 3.34 -5.49
C GLU A 50 -7.58 4.50 -5.46
N GLN A 51 -7.17 4.92 -4.26
CA GLN A 51 -6.12 5.92 -4.09
C GLN A 51 -4.79 5.46 -4.68
N LEU A 52 -4.41 4.20 -4.45
CA LEU A 52 -3.18 3.63 -5.00
C LEU A 52 -3.21 3.58 -6.54
N GLN A 53 -4.34 3.23 -7.14
CA GLN A 53 -4.51 3.26 -8.58
C GLN A 53 -4.39 4.69 -9.12
N SER A 54 -5.07 5.66 -8.50
CA SER A 54 -4.96 7.08 -8.91
C SER A 54 -3.52 7.60 -8.84
N LEU A 55 -2.77 7.22 -7.81
CA LEU A 55 -1.35 7.56 -7.67
C LEU A 55 -0.48 6.90 -8.76
N GLN A 56 -0.80 5.67 -9.16
CA GLN A 56 -0.10 4.99 -10.27
C GLN A 56 -0.37 5.68 -11.61
N GLU A 57 -1.61 6.09 -11.87
CA GLU A 57 -1.99 6.83 -13.07
C GLU A 57 -1.26 8.17 -13.14
N VAL A 58 -1.27 8.95 -12.06
CA VAL A 58 -0.53 10.22 -11.96
C VAL A 58 0.97 10.00 -12.11
N ASN A 59 1.53 8.92 -11.55
CA ASN A 59 2.94 8.60 -11.72
C ASN A 59 3.29 8.28 -13.18
N ALA A 60 2.43 7.52 -13.87
CA ALA A 60 2.58 7.22 -15.29
C ALA A 60 2.51 8.49 -16.13
N GLU A 61 1.58 9.40 -15.82
CA GLU A 61 1.48 10.70 -16.49
C GLU A 61 2.74 11.56 -16.30
N TYR A 62 3.30 11.62 -15.08
CA TYR A 62 4.54 12.34 -14.85
C TYR A 62 5.73 11.72 -15.57
N LYS A 63 5.82 10.39 -15.61
CA LYS A 63 6.85 9.70 -16.41
C LYS A 63 6.73 10.04 -17.88
N ASP A 64 5.51 10.02 -18.42
CA ASP A 64 5.26 10.38 -19.81
C ASP A 64 5.67 11.83 -20.10
N LYS A 65 5.31 12.79 -19.22
CA LYS A 65 5.76 14.18 -19.34
C LYS A 65 7.28 14.33 -19.32
N ILE A 66 7.96 13.59 -18.45
CA ILE A 66 9.44 13.58 -18.40
C ILE A 66 10.01 13.04 -19.71
N TYR A 67 9.47 11.93 -20.22
CA TYR A 67 9.91 11.37 -21.49
C TYR A 67 9.65 12.31 -22.66
N GLN A 68 8.51 13.00 -22.68
CA GLN A 68 8.24 14.03 -23.69
C GLN A 68 9.29 15.15 -23.62
N ILE A 69 9.61 15.68 -22.45
CA ILE A 69 10.61 16.75 -22.30
C ILE A 69 12.00 16.27 -22.75
N LEU A 70 12.37 15.05 -22.37
CA LEU A 70 13.69 14.47 -22.66
C LEU A 70 13.78 13.79 -24.03
N ASP A 71 12.68 13.72 -24.78
CA ASP A 71 12.67 13.08 -26.09
C ASP A 71 13.68 13.80 -27.00
N PHE A 72 14.51 13.02 -27.70
CA PHE A 72 15.56 13.51 -28.58
C PHE A 72 15.02 14.51 -29.61
N LYS A 73 13.76 14.34 -30.02
CA LYS A 73 13.08 15.22 -30.96
C LYS A 73 12.82 16.62 -30.37
N ASN A 74 12.46 16.69 -29.10
CA ASN A 74 12.30 17.95 -28.38
C ASN A 74 13.65 18.53 -27.98
N ALA A 75 14.63 17.70 -27.63
CA ALA A 75 16.00 18.14 -27.38
C ALA A 75 16.66 18.74 -28.64
N GLU A 76 16.43 18.17 -29.83
CA GLU A 76 16.92 18.72 -31.10
C GLU A 76 16.23 20.05 -31.46
N THR A 77 14.93 20.16 -31.17
CA THR A 77 14.18 21.40 -31.37
C THR A 77 14.67 22.50 -30.41
N MET A 78 14.84 22.17 -29.13
CA MET A 78 15.41 23.07 -28.12
C MET A 78 16.86 23.45 -28.44
N ALA A 79 17.67 22.51 -28.97
CA ALA A 79 19.02 22.80 -29.44
C ALA A 79 19.01 23.79 -30.62
N LYS A 80 18.10 23.62 -31.58
CA LYS A 80 17.92 24.57 -32.69
C LYS A 80 17.49 25.96 -32.21
N GLU A 81 16.55 26.05 -31.27
CA GLU A 81 16.12 27.34 -30.69
C GLU A 81 17.25 28.05 -29.93
N LEU A 82 18.11 27.29 -29.25
CA LEU A 82 19.27 27.81 -28.52
C LEU A 82 20.53 27.97 -29.40
N ASN A 83 20.42 27.76 -30.72
CA ASN A 83 21.55 27.74 -31.67
C ASN A 83 22.68 26.77 -31.29
N LEU A 84 22.35 25.72 -30.56
CA LEU A 84 23.26 24.63 -30.21
C LEU A 84 23.38 23.66 -31.38
N VAL A 85 24.61 23.30 -31.72
CA VAL A 85 24.94 22.35 -32.78
C VAL A 85 25.55 21.09 -32.20
N GLN A 86 25.18 19.93 -32.73
CA GLN A 86 25.72 18.65 -32.31
C GLN A 86 27.21 18.54 -32.69
N GLU A 87 28.08 18.50 -31.68
CA GLU A 87 29.52 18.32 -31.89
C GLU A 87 29.82 16.85 -32.25
N LYS A 88 30.24 16.62 -33.50
CA LYS A 88 30.45 15.26 -34.04
C LYS A 88 31.78 14.63 -33.64
N ASN A 89 32.74 15.43 -33.17
CA ASN A 89 34.06 14.92 -32.79
C ASN A 89 34.62 15.69 -31.57
N PRO A 90 34.01 15.50 -30.40
CA PRO A 90 34.39 16.25 -29.21
C PRO A 90 35.78 15.82 -28.72
N ALA A 91 36.73 16.75 -28.72
CA ALA A 91 38.07 16.54 -28.19
C ALA A 91 38.16 16.87 -26.68
N TYR A 92 37.14 16.53 -25.88
CA TYR A 92 37.11 16.87 -24.45
C TYR A 92 38.04 16.03 -23.58
N LEU A 93 38.51 14.89 -24.09
CA LEU A 93 39.46 14.01 -23.43
C LEU A 93 40.84 14.20 -24.06
N GLU A 94 41.58 15.23 -23.63
CA GLU A 94 43.03 15.24 -23.79
C GLU A 94 43.60 14.15 -22.88
N SER A 95 43.79 12.95 -23.43
CA SER A 95 44.63 11.94 -22.79
C SER A 95 46.06 12.46 -22.82
N ASN A 96 46.45 13.19 -21.77
CA ASN A 96 47.85 13.49 -21.49
C ASN A 96 48.54 12.19 -21.05
N SER A 97 48.74 11.30 -22.03
CA SER A 97 49.36 9.98 -21.87
C SER A 97 50.80 10.05 -21.37
N LYS A 98 51.40 11.25 -21.33
CA LYS A 98 52.73 11.47 -20.74
C LYS A 98 52.73 11.43 -19.21
N VAL A 99 51.62 11.76 -18.53
CA VAL A 99 51.56 11.77 -17.06
C VAL A 99 51.27 10.38 -16.49
N LEU A 100 50.66 9.48 -17.28
CA LEU A 100 50.32 8.11 -16.84
C LEU A 100 51.48 7.11 -17.03
N ALA A 101 52.45 7.41 -17.89
CA ALA A 101 53.60 6.54 -18.12
C ALA A 101 54.72 6.69 -17.07
N GLU A 102 54.81 7.83 -16.36
CA GLU A 102 55.85 8.08 -15.35
C GLU A 102 55.56 7.44 -13.98
N LYS A 103 54.33 7.00 -13.71
CA LYS A 103 53.95 6.35 -12.44
C LYS A 103 53.88 4.82 -12.49
N GLY A 104 54.26 4.20 -13.61
CA GLY A 104 54.11 2.77 -13.87
C GLY A 104 55.40 1.94 -13.88
N SER A 105 56.53 2.48 -13.42
CA SER A 105 57.79 1.72 -13.30
C SER A 105 58.43 1.92 -11.92
N LEU A 106 57.88 1.23 -10.92
CA LEU A 106 58.58 0.82 -9.70
C LEU A 106 58.38 -0.68 -9.53
#